data_AF-A0A317C3U4-F1
#
_entry.id   AF-A0A317C3U4-F1
#
_cell.length_a   1.000
_cell.length_b   1.000
_cell.length_c   1.000
_cell.angle_alpha   90.00
_cell.angle_beta   90.00
_cell.angle_gamma   90.00
#
_symmetry.space_group_name_H-M   'P 1'
#
loop_
_entity.id
_entity.type
_entity.pdbx_description
1 polymer ?
#
loop_
_entity_poly.entity_id
_entity_poly.type
_entity_poly.pdbx_seq_one_letter_code
_entity_poly.pdbx_strand_id
1 'polypeptide(L)' 'MNVHRNARTTPNMPEDMQKRDVLVGIDRATRWVYMEVITDKTAKTAAKFIEILVAKYPIKITKILMDNGKEFTD' A
#
# COMPACT_ATOMS: atom_id res chain seq x y z
N MET A 1 -13.14 -0.14 0.35
CA MET A 1 -11.75 -0.64 0.26
C MET A 1 -10.93 -0.01 1.37
N ASN A 2 -10.15 -0.80 2.10
CA ASN A 2 -9.20 -0.28 3.10
C ASN A 2 -7.79 -0.43 2.55
N VAL A 3 -7.05 0.66 2.45
CA VAL A 3 -5.64 0.65 2.09
C VAL A 3 -4.84 0.94 3.35
N HIS A 4 -3.91 0.05 3.68
CA HIS A 4 -3.03 0.22 4.83
C HIS A 4 -1.61 -0.14 4.44
N ARG A 5 -0.67 0.42 5.18
CA ARG A 5 0.74 0.07 5.04
C ARG A 5 1.14 -0.97 6.07
N ASN A 6 2.06 -1.86 5.72
CA ASN A 6 2.77 -2.68 6.69
C ASN A 6 4.28 -2.56 6.49
N ALA A 7 5.00 -2.22 7.55
CA ALA A 7 6.46 -2.18 7.57
C ALA A 7 6.97 -3.42 8.30
N ARG A 8 7.53 -4.39 7.57
CA ARG A 8 8.34 -5.47 8.19
C ARG A 8 9.76 -5.39 7.65
N THR A 9 10.62 -4.73 8.40
CA THR A 9 12.07 -4.94 8.32
C THR A 9 12.40 -6.23 9.05
N THR A 10 12.71 -7.31 8.33
CA THR A 10 13.40 -8.46 8.91
C THR A 10 14.83 -8.04 9.25
N PRO A 11 15.24 -8.04 10.52
CA PRO A 11 16.63 -7.82 10.86
C PRO A 11 17.38 -9.12 10.61
N ASN A 12 18.38 -9.08 9.72
CA ASN A 12 19.63 -9.87 9.77
C ASN A 12 20.20 -10.14 8.36
N MET A 13 20.67 -9.11 7.69
CA MET A 13 21.80 -9.21 6.75
C MET A 13 22.48 -7.83 6.67
N PRO A 14 23.81 -7.71 6.93
CA PRO A 14 24.49 -6.41 7.01
C PRO A 14 24.59 -5.65 5.68
N GLU A 15 24.23 -6.29 4.56
CA GLU A 15 24.41 -5.78 3.20
C GLU A 15 23.16 -5.10 2.61
N ASP A 16 21.96 -5.40 3.12
CA ASP A 16 20.68 -4.93 2.55
C ASP A 16 20.02 -3.84 3.42
N MET A 17 20.62 -2.65 3.48
CA MET A 17 20.07 -1.52 4.24
C MET A 17 18.88 -0.80 3.57
N GLN A 18 18.22 -1.39 2.57
CA GLN A 18 17.06 -0.77 1.95
C GLN A 18 15.77 -1.17 2.68
N LYS A 19 15.19 -0.23 3.45
CA LYS A 19 13.89 -0.43 4.09
C LYS A 19 12.84 -0.71 3.01
N ARG A 20 12.28 -1.91 3.03
CA ARG A 20 11.14 -2.29 2.20
C ARG A 20 9.87 -2.22 3.04
N ASP A 21 8.86 -1.55 2.52
CA ASP A 21 7.52 -1.56 3.08
C ASP A 21 6.54 -2.19 2.09
N VAL A 22 5.34 -2.49 2.55
CA VAL A 22 4.27 -3.02 1.70
C VAL A 22 3.06 -2.10 1.79
N LEU A 23 2.51 -1.74 0.65
CA LEU A 23 1.17 -1.16 0.54
C LEU A 23 0.18 -2.29 0.27
N VAL A 24 -0.92 -2.31 1.00
CA VAL A 24 -1.94 -3.36 0.89
C VAL A 24 -3.32 -2.72 0.78
N GLY A 25 -4.08 -3.08 -0.24
CA GLY A 25 -5.49 -2.78 -0.41
C GLY A 25 -6.33 -4.02 -0.13
N ILE A 26 -7.24 -3.92 0.82
CA ILE A 26 -8.11 -5.01 1.27
C ILE A 26 -9.57 -4.61 1.11
N ASP A 27 -10.33 -5.42 0.39
CA ASP A 27 -11.78 -5.41 0.47
C ASP A 27 -12.26 -6.57 1.34
N ARG A 28 -12.80 -6.25 2.51
CA ARG A 28 -13.28 -7.24 3.48
C ARG A 28 -14.56 -7.94 3.03
N ALA A 29 -15.38 -7.31 2.19
CA ALA A 29 -16.64 -7.91 1.73
C ALA A 29 -16.38 -9.05 0.74
N THR A 30 -15.42 -8.85 -0.17
CA THR A 30 -15.05 -9.83 -1.20
C THR A 30 -13.83 -10.66 -0.84
N ARG A 31 -13.14 -10.34 0.27
CA ARG A 31 -11.84 -10.89 0.66
C ARG A 31 -10.75 -10.67 -0.40
N TRP A 32 -10.92 -9.68 -1.26
CA TRP A 32 -9.94 -9.35 -2.28
C TRP A 32 -8.78 -8.57 -1.68
N VAL A 33 -7.56 -8.88 -2.13
CA VAL A 33 -6.32 -8.25 -1.65
C VAL A 33 -5.44 -7.89 -2.84
N TYR A 34 -4.93 -6.66 -2.84
CA TYR A 34 -3.86 -6.20 -3.72
C TYR A 34 -2.70 -5.67 -2.89
N MET A 35 -1.47 -5.98 -3.28
CA MET A 35 -0.30 -5.53 -2.52
C MET A 35 0.90 -5.27 -3.42
N GLU A 36 1.71 -4.28 -3.04
CA GLU A 36 2.98 -3.95 -3.68
C GLU A 36 4.07 -3.71 -2.63
N VAL A 37 5.28 -4.18 -2.91
CA VAL A 37 6.48 -3.88 -2.13
C VAL A 37 7.06 -2.56 -2.64
N ILE A 38 7.30 -1.63 -1.73
CA ILE A 38 7.82 -0.30 -2.02
C ILE A 38 9.15 -0.07 -1.30
N THR A 39 10.02 0.74 -1.90
CA THR A 39 11.34 1.10 -1.36
C THR A 39 11.41 2.55 -0.88
N ASP A 40 10.41 3.36 -1.23
CA ASP A 40 10.28 4.77 -0.84
C ASP A 40 8.87 5.05 -0.31
N LYS A 41 8.75 6.05 0.56
CA LYS A 41 7.50 6.39 1.25
C LYS A 41 6.81 7.62 0.65
N THR A 42 6.94 7.84 -0.65
CA THR A 42 6.48 9.10 -1.26
C THR A 42 4.99 9.09 -1.60
N ALA A 43 4.36 10.27 -1.59
CA ALA A 43 2.98 10.47 -2.05
C ALA A 43 2.78 10.00 -3.50
N LYS A 44 3.81 10.09 -4.35
CA LYS A 44 3.78 9.61 -5.74
C LYS A 44 3.64 8.08 -5.80
N THR A 45 4.41 7.36 -4.99
CA THR A 45 4.34 5.89 -4.90
C THR A 45 2.98 5.45 -4.39
N ALA A 46 2.46 6.14 -3.37
CA ALA A 46 1.10 5.97 -2.86
C ALA A 46 0.00 6.19 -3.93
N ALA A 47 0.07 7.29 -4.68
CA ALA A 47 -0.90 7.60 -5.73
C ALA A 47 -0.90 6.55 -6.84
N LYS A 48 0.29 6.13 -7.29
CA LYS A 48 0.45 5.08 -8.30
C LYS A 48 -0.15 3.75 -7.84
N PHE A 49 0.08 3.37 -6.59
CA PHE A 49 -0.51 2.17 -6.00
C PHE A 49 -2.05 2.22 -6.07
N ILE A 50 -2.67 3.35 -5.72
CA ILE A 50 -4.13 3.52 -5.77
C ILE A 50 -4.65 3.43 -7.20
N GLU A 51 -3.99 4.08 -8.16
CA GLU A 51 -4.37 4.04 -9.57
C GLU A 51 -4.42 2.60 -10.09
N ILE A 52 -3.36 1.82 -9.83
CA ILE A 52 -3.28 0.42 -10.26
C ILE A 52 -4.30 -0.43 -9.51
N LEU A 53 -4.48 -0.22 -8.21
CA LEU A 53 -5.47 -0.92 -7.40
C LEU A 53 -6.88 -0.72 -7.96
N VAL A 54 -7.26 0.53 -8.25
CA VAL A 54 -8.58 0.87 -8.81
C VAL A 54 -8.76 0.23 -10.19
N ALA A 55 -7.72 0.25 -11.03
CA ALA A 55 -7.77 -0.37 -12.35
C ALA A 55 -7.92 -1.91 -12.30
N LYS A 56 -7.37 -2.56 -11.28
CA LYS A 56 -7.43 -4.02 -11.11
C LYS A 56 -8.68 -4.51 -10.40
N TYR A 57 -9.37 -3.67 -9.63
CA TYR A 57 -10.53 -4.10 -8.88
C TYR A 57 -11.73 -4.31 -9.82
N PRO A 58 -12.42 -5.47 -9.78
CA PRO A 58 -13.42 -5.82 -10.79
C PRO A 58 -14.74 -5.03 -10.68
N ILE A 59 -14.90 -4.19 -9.64
CA ILE A 59 -16.12 -3.44 -9.36
C ILE A 59 -15.74 -1.97 -9.08
N LYS A 60 -16.65 -1.04 -9.34
CA LYS A 60 -16.44 0.38 -9.01
C LYS A 60 -16.20 0.57 -7.50
N ILE A 61 -15.03 1.11 -7.16
CA ILE A 61 -14.72 1.53 -5.79
C ILE A 61 -15.38 2.89 -5.54
N THR A 62 -16.23 2.99 -4.51
CA THR A 62 -16.89 4.26 -4.12
C THR A 62 -16.20 4.95 -2.95
N LYS A 63 -15.46 4.19 -2.13
CA LYS A 63 -14.74 4.71 -0.96
C LYS A 63 -13.45 3.93 -0.70
N ILE A 64 -12.37 4.67 -0.54
CA ILE A 64 -11.09 4.19 -0.04
C ILE A 64 -10.87 4.82 1.34
N LEU A 65 -10.58 4.00 2.33
CA LEU A 65 -10.14 4.43 3.66
C LEU A 65 -8.64 4.15 3.74
N MET A 66 -7.85 5.18 3.98
CA MET A 66 -6.42 5.08 4.22
C MET A 66 -6.12 5.34 5.69
N ASP A 67 -5.07 4.72 6.21
CA ASP A 67 -4.52 5.14 7.50
C ASP A 67 -3.97 6.58 7.37
N ASN A 68 -3.94 7.33 8.48
CA ASN A 68 -3.46 8.72 8.50
C ASN A 68 -1.91 8.80 8.40
N GLY A 69 -1.28 7.93 7.61
CA GLY A 69 0.14 7.99 7.35
C GLY A 69 0.51 9.33 6.70
N LYS A 70 1.61 9.95 7.15
CA LYS A 70 2.13 11.25 6.66
C LYS A 70 2.41 11.29 5.15
N GLU A 71 2.44 10.15 4.48
CA GLU A 71 2.65 10.05 3.03
C GLU A 71 1.38 10.29 2.19
N PHE A 72 0.23 10.49 2.84
CA PHE A 72 -1.06 10.76 2.20
C PHE A 72 -1.69 12.11 2.63
N THR A 73 -1.01 12.86 3.49
CA THR A 73 -1.40 14.19 3.97
C THR A 73 -0.21 15.12 3.82
N ASP A 74 -0.39 16.28 3.17
CA ASP A 74 0.59 17.37 3.10
C ASP A 74 1.02 17.85 4.50
#